data_AF-G1UW51-F1
#
_entry.id   AF-G1UW51-F1
#
_cell.length_a   1.000
_cell.length_b   1.000
_cell.length_c   1.000
_cell.angle_alpha   90.00
_cell.angle_beta   90.00
_cell.angle_gamma   90.00
#
_symmetry.space_group_name_H-M   'P 1'
#
loop_
_entity.id
_entity.type
_entity.pdbx_description
1 polymer ?
#
loop_
_entity_poly.entity_id
_entity_poly.type
_entity_poly.pdbx_seq_one_letter_code
_entity_poly.pdbx_strand_id
1 'polypeptide(L)'
;MKFIGYYFQQPHIWHLAYLNSHGVHIEKMTFNFDSFLKETIEIPSDIAEQKAIADVLTAADTVIQQYEAKLANLQAQKKALMQQLLTGKIRVKTDTDAAQHQLA
;
A
#
# COMPACT_ATOMS: atom_id res chain seq x y z
N MET A 1 -8.27 -16.63 -6.32
CA MET A 1 -7.41 -17.26 -5.31
C MET A 1 -6.65 -16.18 -4.51
N LYS A 2 -7.30 -15.43 -3.61
CA LYS A 2 -6.66 -14.32 -2.86
C LYS A 2 -5.63 -14.83 -1.84
N PHE A 3 -5.94 -15.93 -1.17
CA PHE A 3 -5.07 -16.59 -0.19
C PHE A 3 -3.67 -16.87 -0.75
N ILE A 4 -3.58 -17.50 -1.92
CA ILE A 4 -2.30 -17.83 -2.57
C ILE A 4 -1.47 -16.57 -2.84
N GLY A 5 -2.11 -15.47 -3.28
CA GLY A 5 -1.43 -14.19 -3.48
C GLY A 5 -0.75 -13.70 -2.20
N TYR A 6 -1.45 -13.72 -1.07
CA TYR A 6 -0.88 -13.35 0.23
C TYR A 6 0.17 -14.34 0.73
N TYR A 7 -0.03 -15.63 0.49
CA TYR A 7 0.90 -16.68 0.91
C TYR A 7 2.25 -16.55 0.18
N PHE A 8 2.23 -16.27 -1.13
CA PHE A 8 3.45 -16.10 -1.94
C PHE A 8 4.22 -14.82 -1.61
N GLN A 9 3.60 -13.85 -0.91
CA GLN A 9 4.30 -12.66 -0.43
C GLN A 9 5.16 -12.93 0.81
N GLN A 10 5.03 -14.10 1.46
CA GLN A 10 5.78 -14.40 2.66
C GLN A 10 7.29 -14.58 2.37
N PRO A 11 8.18 -14.14 3.28
CA PRO A 11 9.64 -14.18 3.05
C PRO A 11 10.20 -15.57 2.78
N HIS A 12 9.62 -16.62 3.39
CA HIS A 12 10.10 -17.99 3.17
C HIS A 12 9.85 -18.47 1.74
N ILE A 13 8.78 -18.01 1.08
CA ILE A 13 8.52 -18.33 -0.32
C ILE A 13 9.53 -17.64 -1.25
N TRP A 14 9.88 -16.39 -0.97
CA TRP A 14 10.96 -15.71 -1.69
C TRP A 14 12.31 -16.38 -1.50
N HIS A 15 12.59 -16.83 -0.27
CA HIS A 15 13.80 -17.59 0.02
C HIS A 15 13.82 -18.93 -0.74
N LEU A 16 12.70 -19.65 -0.77
CA LEU A 16 12.56 -20.91 -1.49
C LEU A 16 12.69 -20.71 -3.00
N ALA A 17 12.14 -19.62 -3.56
CA ALA A 17 12.34 -19.25 -4.96
C ALA A 17 13.81 -18.90 -5.27
N TYR A 18 14.51 -18.27 -4.34
CA TYR A 18 15.94 -17.99 -4.44
C TYR A 18 16.77 -19.28 -4.45
N LEU A 19 16.48 -20.23 -3.55
CA LEU A 19 17.14 -21.55 -3.50
C LEU A 19 16.91 -22.36 -4.78
N ASN A 20 15.74 -22.20 -5.41
CA ASN A 20 15.39 -22.82 -6.68
C ASN A 20 15.85 -22.00 -7.90
N SER A 21 16.70 -20.99 -7.70
CA SER A 21 17.34 -20.25 -8.78
C SER A 21 18.80 -20.64 -8.89
N HIS A 22 19.36 -20.60 -10.10
CA HIS A 22 20.75 -20.96 -10.35
C HIS A 22 21.47 -19.87 -11.17
N GLY A 23 22.77 -19.69 -10.91
CA GLY A 23 23.61 -18.69 -11.56
C GLY A 23 24.73 -18.20 -10.64
N VAL A 24 25.86 -17.79 -11.22
CA VAL A 24 27.06 -17.34 -10.47
C VAL A 24 27.00 -15.84 -10.15
N HIS A 25 26.33 -15.06 -10.99
CA HIS A 25 26.09 -13.64 -10.78
C HIS A 25 24.60 -13.42 -10.50
N ILE A 26 24.29 -12.59 -9.50
CA ILE A 26 22.90 -12.31 -9.09
C ILE A 26 22.05 -11.73 -10.23
N GLU A 27 22.68 -10.97 -11.13
CA GLU A 27 22.04 -10.40 -12.33
C GLU A 27 21.76 -11.44 -13.43
N LYS A 28 22.39 -12.62 -13.33
CA LYS A 28 22.26 -13.74 -14.29
C LYS A 28 21.57 -14.95 -13.66
N MET A 29 20.95 -14.78 -12.49
CA MET A 29 20.18 -15.86 -11.87
C MET A 29 18.98 -16.20 -12.74
N THR A 30 18.84 -17.48 -13.05
CA THR A 30 17.67 -18.02 -13.74
C THR A 30 16.85 -18.82 -12.74
N PHE A 31 15.55 -18.52 -12.67
CA PHE A 31 14.62 -19.23 -11.80
C PHE A 31 14.26 -20.59 -12.41
N ASN A 32 14.49 -21.68 -11.67
CA ASN A 32 14.10 -23.03 -12.09
C ASN A 32 12.68 -23.34 -11.59
N PHE A 33 11.73 -23.21 -12.50
CA PHE A 33 10.32 -23.47 -12.21
C PHE A 33 10.04 -24.94 -11.87
N ASP A 34 10.68 -25.88 -12.57
CA ASP A 34 10.46 -27.31 -12.37
C ASP A 34 10.94 -27.79 -11.01
N SER A 35 12.03 -27.20 -10.50
CA SER A 35 12.54 -27.47 -9.16
C SER A 35 11.63 -26.87 -8.11
N PHE A 36 11.23 -25.61 -8.29
CA PHE A 36 10.34 -24.90 -7.37
C PHE A 36 8.98 -25.60 -7.17
N LEU A 37 8.40 -26.17 -8.24
CA LEU A 37 7.13 -26.90 -8.15
C LEU A 37 7.22 -28.22 -7.37
N LYS A 38 8.41 -28.79 -7.21
CA LYS A 38 8.62 -30.03 -6.44
C LYS A 38 8.75 -29.76 -4.94
N GLU A 39 8.93 -28.51 -4.56
CA GLU A 39 9.07 -28.11 -3.18
C GLU A 39 7.76 -28.28 -2.43
N THR A 40 7.84 -28.81 -1.22
CA THR A 40 6.68 -28.99 -0.36
C THR A 40 6.38 -27.68 0.37
N ILE A 41 5.19 -27.15 0.17
CA ILE A 41 4.68 -25.99 0.90
C ILE A 41 3.57 -26.41 1.86
N GLU A 42 3.62 -25.87 3.07
CA GLU A 42 2.59 -26.08 4.07
C GLU A 42 1.49 -25.03 3.90
N ILE A 43 0.29 -25.49 3.55
CA ILE A 43 -0.90 -24.64 3.49
C ILE A 43 -2.04 -25.30 4.27
N PRO A 44 -2.93 -24.51 4.88
CA PRO A 44 -4.16 -25.04 5.48
C PRO A 44 -4.94 -25.84 4.44
N SER A 45 -5.31 -27.07 4.77
CA SER A 45 -6.05 -27.95 3.85
C SER A 45 -7.53 -27.56 3.73
N ASP A 46 -8.07 -26.88 4.74
CA ASP A 46 -9.45 -26.39 4.73
C ASP A 46 -9.58 -25.09 3.91
N ILE A 47 -10.50 -25.12 2.95
CA ILE A 47 -10.82 -23.98 2.08
C ILE A 47 -11.49 -22.86 2.89
N ALA A 48 -12.27 -23.20 3.92
CA ALA A 48 -12.92 -22.19 4.75
C ALA A 48 -11.89 -21.38 5.55
N GLU A 49 -10.87 -22.04 6.09
CA GLU A 49 -9.73 -21.40 6.75
C GLU A 49 -8.95 -20.50 5.78
N GLN A 50 -8.60 -21.00 4.58
CA GLN A 50 -7.92 -20.18 3.56
C GLN A 50 -8.72 -18.92 3.20
N LYS A 51 -10.04 -19.04 3.10
CA LYS A 51 -10.92 -17.90 2.81
C LYS A 51 -10.94 -16.91 3.96
N ALA A 52 -11.07 -17.39 5.20
CA ALA A 52 -11.08 -16.54 6.38
C ALA A 52 -9.77 -15.74 6.51
N ILE A 53 -8.62 -16.39 6.31
CA ILE A 53 -7.31 -15.72 6.29
C ILE A 53 -7.27 -14.65 5.20
N ALA A 54 -7.68 -14.99 3.98
CA ALA A 54 -7.68 -14.05 2.86
C ALA A 54 -8.62 -12.86 3.07
N ASP A 55 -9.78 -13.07 3.70
CA ASP A 55 -10.76 -12.03 3.97
C ASP A 55 -10.22 -11.02 5.00
N VAL A 56 -9.56 -11.51 6.06
CA VAL A 56 -8.90 -10.65 7.07
C VAL A 56 -7.80 -9.80 6.44
N LEU A 57 -6.92 -10.42 5.63
CA LEU A 57 -5.83 -9.69 4.96
C LEU A 57 -6.36 -8.68 3.93
N THR A 58 -7.41 -9.06 3.17
CA THR A 58 -8.07 -8.16 2.23
C THR A 58 -8.66 -6.95 2.93
N ALA A 59 -9.28 -7.14 4.11
CA ALA A 59 -9.83 -6.04 4.88
C ALA A 59 -8.74 -5.06 5.33
N ALA A 60 -7.60 -5.57 5.80
CA ALA A 60 -6.45 -4.75 6.16
C ALA A 60 -5.91 -3.93 4.96
N ASP A 61 -5.72 -4.57 3.81
CA ASP A 61 -5.28 -3.88 2.58
C ASP A 61 -6.26 -2.80 2.15
N THR A 62 -7.57 -3.08 2.23
CA THR A 62 -8.61 -2.10 1.90
C THR A 62 -8.50 -0.87 2.78
N VAL A 63 -8.25 -1.06 4.08
CA VAL A 63 -8.03 0.03 5.03
C VAL A 63 -6.77 0.82 4.66
N ILE A 64 -5.66 0.16 4.35
CA ILE A 64 -4.41 0.82 3.93
C ILE A 64 -4.66 1.67 2.68
N GLN A 65 -5.30 1.11 1.65
CA GLN A 65 -5.61 1.82 0.40
C GLN A 65 -6.48 3.06 0.65
N GLN A 66 -7.47 2.97 1.54
CA GLN A 66 -8.30 4.12 1.90
C GLN A 66 -7.46 5.23 2.58
N TYR A 67 -6.54 4.87 3.48
CA TYR A 67 -5.65 5.83 4.11
C TYR A 67 -4.67 6.46 3.12
N GLU A 68 -4.09 5.69 2.21
CA GLU A 68 -3.21 6.20 1.16
C GLU A 68 -3.94 7.18 0.23
N ALA A 69 -5.16 6.84 -0.19
CA ALA A 69 -5.99 7.74 -1.00
C ALA A 69 -6.33 9.03 -0.25
N LYS A 70 -6.67 8.92 1.05
CA LYS A 70 -6.93 10.09 1.91
C LYS A 70 -5.68 10.97 2.05
N LEU A 71 -4.51 10.35 2.25
CA LEU A 71 -3.24 11.05 2.36
C LEU A 71 -2.90 11.81 1.07
N ALA A 72 -3.03 11.16 -0.09
CA ALA A 72 -2.79 11.78 -1.39
C ALA A 72 -3.72 12.98 -1.62
N ASN A 73 -5.01 12.83 -1.29
CA ASN A 73 -5.99 13.92 -1.39
C ASN A 73 -5.64 15.11 -0.48
N LEU A 74 -5.25 14.84 0.77
CA LEU A 74 -4.85 15.89 1.71
C LEU A 74 -3.57 16.62 1.26
N GLN A 75 -2.61 15.90 0.70
CA GLN A 75 -1.40 16.50 0.15
C GLN A 75 -1.72 17.41 -1.05
N ALA A 76 -2.60 16.96 -1.95
CA ALA A 76 -3.05 17.76 -3.09
C ALA A 76 -3.81 19.01 -2.63
N GLN A 77 -4.74 18.88 -1.68
CA GLN A 77 -5.47 20.00 -1.11
C GLN A 77 -4.55 21.01 -0.42
N LYS A 78 -3.59 20.53 0.39
CA LYS A 78 -2.59 21.39 1.04
C LYS A 78 -1.79 22.17 0.00
N LYS A 79 -1.33 21.52 -1.07
CA LYS A 79 -0.56 22.18 -2.14
C LYS A 79 -1.41 23.25 -2.85
N ALA A 80 -2.64 22.92 -3.22
CA ALA A 80 -3.56 23.86 -3.88
C ALA A 80 -3.88 25.06 -2.97
N LEU A 81 -4.18 24.82 -1.70
CA LEU A 81 -4.46 25.87 -0.72
C LEU A 81 -3.25 26.77 -0.51
N MET A 82 -2.06 26.18 -0.33
CA MET A 82 -0.81 26.95 -0.22
C MET A 82 -0.59 27.84 -1.46
N GLN A 83 -0.84 27.33 -2.66
CA GLN A 83 -0.75 28.12 -3.88
C GLN A 83 -1.73 29.29 -3.86
N GLN A 84 -2.98 29.10 -3.44
CA GLN A 84 -3.98 30.17 -3.37
C GLN A 84 -3.63 31.24 -2.32
N LEU A 85 -3.09 30.83 -1.16
CA LEU A 85 -2.71 31.75 -0.09
C LEU A 85 -1.43 32.53 -0.41
N LEU A 86 -0.38 31.84 -0.86
CA LEU A 86 0.93 32.45 -1.14
C LEU A 86 0.92 33.34 -2.39
N THR A 87 0.06 33.05 -3.37
CA THR A 87 -0.14 33.94 -4.53
C THR A 87 -1.11 35.08 -4.25
N GLY A 88 -1.65 35.17 -3.03
CA GLY A 88 -2.57 36.23 -2.63
C GLY A 88 -3.93 36.20 -3.33
N LYS A 89 -4.25 35.11 -4.06
CA LYS A 89 -5.59 34.90 -4.65
C LYS A 89 -6.67 34.83 -3.57
N ILE A 90 -6.33 34.28 -2.41
CA ILE A 90 -7.18 34.27 -1.21
C ILE A 90 -6.36 34.89 -0.07
N ARG A 91 -6.93 35.91 0.60
CA ARG A 91 -6.35 36.52 1.80
C ARG A 91 -6.99 35.88 3.03
N VAL A 92 -6.17 35.62 4.04
CA VAL A 92 -6.65 35.18 5.35
C VAL A 92 -7.26 36.39 6.05
N LYS A 93 -8.55 36.32 6.39
CA LYS A 93 -9.19 37.34 7.23
C LYS A 93 -8.65 37.18 8.66
N THR A 94 -8.16 38.26 9.24
CA THR A 94 -7.75 38.27 10.65
C THR A 94 -8.89 38.79 11.51
N ASP A 95 -9.00 38.36 12.76
CA ASP A 95 -10.11 38.76 13.65
C ASP A 95 -10.18 40.29 13.86
N THR A 96 -9.08 41.01 13.62
CA THR A 96 -9.01 42.47 13.64
C THR A 96 -9.79 43.14 12.50
N ASP A 97 -9.94 42.46 11.35
CA ASP A 97 -10.66 42.99 10.18
C ASP A 97 -12.19 42.85 10.32
N ALA A 98 -12.67 41.92 11.16
CA ALA A 98 -14.09 41.72 11.43
C ALA A 98 -14.66 42.79 12.39
N ALA A 99 -13.84 43.29 13.32
CA ALA A 99 -14.23 44.31 14.29
C ALA A 99 -14.44 45.71 13.66
N GLN A 100 -13.78 46.00 12.54
CA GLN A 100 -13.88 47.30 11.85
C GLN A 100 -15.17 47.45 11.01
N HIS A 101 -15.85 46.34 10.69
CA HIS A 101 -17.09 46.36 9.89
C HIS A 101 -18.39 46.49 10.71
N GLN A 102 -18.33 46.42 12.05
CA GLN A 102 -19.49 46.61 12.94
C GLN A 102 -19.57 48.02 13.57
N LEU A 103 -18.61 48.90 13.26
CA LEU A 103 -18.51 50.27 13.80
C LEU A 103 -18.73 51.36 12.74
N ALA A 104 -19.25 51.01 11.55
CA ALA A 104 -19.59 51.96 10.48
C ALA A 104 -21.08 51.91 10.14
#